data_AF-A0AAJ2UDZ0-F1
#
_entry.id   AF-A0AAJ2UDZ0-F1
#
_cell.length_a   1.000
_cell.length_b   1.000
_cell.length_c   1.000
_cell.angle_alpha   90.00
_cell.angle_beta   90.00
_cell.angle_gamma   90.00
#
_symmetry.space_group_name_H-M   'P 1'
#
loop_
_entity.id
_entity.type
_entity.pdbx_description
1 polymer ?
#
loop_
_entity_poly.entity_id
_entity_poly.type
_entity_poly.pdbx_seq_one_letter_code
_entity_poly.pdbx_strand_id
1 'polypeptide(L)'
;MYSYKVCFVGMGGSGIVGDLMKVILEKNGYEVIVVKDEKLPEFLNKKFKLFIISYSGNTYETLKCFREAIEKGIKNIIVVTSNGKLEKLCDKYEFKKIKVRGGLLPREALLDMLLPLLSYFKIKFKNVEYDFSNY
;
A
#
# COMPACT_ATOMS: atom_id res chain seq x y z
N MET A 1 9.06 -13.80 16.27
CA MET A 1 9.86 -13.30 15.12
C MET A 1 8.97 -13.37 13.90
N TYR A 2 8.61 -12.24 13.28
CA TYR A 2 7.71 -12.23 12.11
C TYR A 2 8.43 -12.80 10.89
N SER A 3 7.78 -13.72 10.16
CA SER A 3 8.38 -14.35 8.98
C SER A 3 8.26 -13.50 7.71
N TYR A 4 7.38 -12.49 7.70
CA TYR A 4 7.08 -11.69 6.50
C TYR A 4 7.08 -10.19 6.82
N LYS A 5 7.92 -9.43 6.12
CA LYS A 5 8.06 -7.98 6.29
C LYS A 5 7.41 -7.23 5.14
N VAL A 6 6.49 -6.33 5.46
CA VAL A 6 5.72 -5.53 4.48
C VAL A 6 5.88 -4.05 4.80
N CYS A 7 6.06 -3.23 3.77
CA CYS A 7 6.03 -1.79 3.89
C CYS A 7 4.97 -1.22 2.95
N PHE A 8 4.07 -0.40 3.48
CA PHE A 8 3.12 0.40 2.71
C PHE A 8 3.64 1.84 2.65
N VAL A 9 3.64 2.43 1.46
CA VAL A 9 4.05 3.81 1.24
C VAL A 9 2.91 4.56 0.59
N GLY A 10 2.48 5.68 1.18
CA GLY A 10 1.39 6.48 0.63
C GLY A 10 1.00 7.63 1.53
N MET A 11 0.49 8.71 0.93
CA MET A 11 0.03 9.89 1.66
C MET A 11 -1.50 9.93 1.78
N GLY A 12 -2.03 10.67 2.75
CA GLY A 12 -3.47 10.91 2.91
C GLY A 12 -4.29 9.63 2.86
N GLY A 13 -5.31 9.56 2.00
CA GLY A 13 -6.14 8.37 1.81
C GLY A 13 -5.36 7.10 1.45
N SER A 14 -4.31 7.21 0.63
CA SER A 14 -3.43 6.08 0.32
C SER A 14 -2.58 5.64 1.52
N GLY A 15 -2.23 6.57 2.41
CA GLY A 15 -1.57 6.27 3.68
C GLY A 15 -2.50 5.59 4.68
N ILE A 16 -3.77 6.02 4.75
CA ILE A 16 -4.81 5.39 5.58
C ILE A 16 -5.01 3.92 5.19
N VAL A 17 -4.98 3.59 3.89
CA VAL A 17 -4.99 2.19 3.43
C VAL A 17 -3.83 1.39 4.05
N GLY A 18 -2.63 1.96 4.10
CA GLY A 18 -1.48 1.35 4.75
C GLY A 18 -1.70 1.11 6.24
N ASP A 19 -2.28 2.07 6.97
CA ASP A 19 -2.60 1.90 8.40
C ASP A 19 -3.61 0.78 8.63
N LEU A 20 -4.66 0.71 7.82
CA LEU A 20 -5.67 -0.35 7.92
C LEU A 20 -5.05 -1.72 7.64
N MET A 21 -4.23 -1.82 6.60
CA MET A 21 -3.50 -3.05 6.29
C MET A 21 -2.53 -3.44 7.40
N LYS A 22 -1.88 -2.47 8.07
CA LYS A 22 -1.02 -2.72 9.24
C LYS A 22 -1.80 -3.41 10.36
N VAL A 23 -2.92 -2.82 10.79
CA VAL A 23 -3.75 -3.38 11.86
C VAL A 23 -4.21 -4.81 11.55
N ILE A 24 -4.54 -5.07 10.28
CA ILE A 24 -5.01 -6.39 9.85
C ILE A 24 -3.86 -7.39 9.75
N LEU A 25 -2.75 -7.02 9.12
CA LEU A 25 -1.65 -7.94 8.83
C LEU A 25 -0.77 -8.25 10.05
N GLU A 26 -0.61 -7.31 10.99
CA GLU A 26 0.12 -7.59 12.24
C GLU A 26 -0.57 -8.70 13.05
N LYS A 27 -1.91 -8.73 13.07
CA LYS A 27 -2.70 -9.83 13.65
C LYS A 27 -2.53 -11.16 12.91
N ASN A 28 -1.99 -11.15 11.69
CA ASN A 28 -1.74 -12.31 10.85
C ASN A 28 -0.24 -12.64 10.72
N GLY A 29 0.59 -12.15 11.65
CA GLY A 29 2.01 -12.54 11.74
C GLY A 29 2.95 -11.82 10.76
N TYR A 30 2.56 -10.65 10.26
CA TYR A 30 3.42 -9.78 9.46
C TYR A 30 4.04 -8.68 10.31
N GLU A 31 5.28 -8.32 10.00
CA GLU A 31 5.88 -7.05 10.45
C GLU A 31 5.53 -5.97 9.42
N VAL A 32 4.79 -4.95 9.84
CA VAL A 32 4.26 -3.95 8.91
C VAL A 32 4.73 -2.55 9.25
N ILE A 33 5.21 -1.86 8.23
CA ILE A 33 5.62 -0.46 8.29
C ILE A 33 4.72 0.34 7.36
N VAL A 34 4.36 1.54 7.79
CA VAL A 34 3.63 2.50 6.96
C VAL A 34 4.46 3.76 6.88
N VAL A 35 4.82 4.17 5.66
CA VAL A 35 5.60 5.36 5.37
C VAL A 35 4.68 6.39 4.75
N LYS A 36 4.56 7.54 5.43
CA LYS A 36 3.81 8.72 4.99
C LYS A 36 4.73 9.93 4.91
N ASP A 37 5.87 9.71 4.26
CA ASP A 37 6.96 10.67 4.16
C ASP A 37 7.56 10.61 2.75
N GLU A 38 8.43 11.56 2.43
CA GLU A 38 9.13 11.66 1.16
C GLU A 38 10.40 10.78 1.07
N LYS A 39 10.78 10.12 2.18
CA LYS A 39 11.93 9.20 2.26
C LYS A 39 11.57 7.86 2.90
N LEU A 40 12.24 6.81 2.45
CA LEU A 40 12.16 5.49 3.08
C LEU A 40 13.06 5.43 4.32
N PRO A 41 12.66 4.70 5.38
CA PRO A 41 13.54 4.44 6.51
C PRO A 41 14.81 3.70 6.08
N GLU A 42 15.97 4.07 6.64
CA GLU A 42 17.27 3.54 6.20
C GLU A 42 17.41 2.02 6.29
N PHE A 43 16.78 1.41 7.30
CA PHE A 43 16.85 -0.03 7.50
C PHE A 43 16.03 -0.84 6.47
N LEU A 44 15.18 -0.17 5.67
CA LEU A 44 14.33 -0.80 4.68
C LEU A 44 15.20 -1.28 3.50
N ASN A 45 15.10 -2.57 3.21
CA ASN A 45 16.00 -3.26 2.27
C ASN A 45 15.26 -4.36 1.49
N LYS A 46 16.00 -5.12 0.66
CA LYS A 46 15.49 -6.20 -0.20
C LYS A 46 14.67 -7.31 0.50
N LYS A 47 14.68 -7.39 1.83
CA LYS A 47 13.85 -8.33 2.61
C LYS A 47 12.38 -7.89 2.74
N PHE A 48 12.08 -6.62 2.46
CA PHE A 48 10.71 -6.09 2.53
C PHE A 48 9.98 -6.27 1.20
N LYS A 49 8.68 -6.57 1.28
CA LYS A 49 7.75 -6.36 0.16
C LYS A 49 7.13 -4.97 0.28
N LEU A 50 7.23 -4.18 -0.77
CA LEU A 50 6.74 -2.79 -0.79
C LEU A 50 5.44 -2.68 -1.56
N PHE A 51 4.48 -1.97 -0.97
CA PHE A 51 3.26 -1.53 -1.62
C PHE A 51 3.30 -0.02 -1.73
N ILE A 52 3.51 0.48 -2.94
CA ILE A 52 3.57 1.92 -3.22
C ILE A 52 2.19 2.36 -3.71
N ILE A 53 1.49 3.12 -2.87
CA ILE A 53 0.07 3.44 -3.05
C ILE A 53 -0.07 4.94 -3.30
N SER A 54 -0.60 5.29 -4.47
CA SER A 54 -1.06 6.65 -4.76
C SER A 54 -2.25 6.57 -5.70
N TYR A 55 -3.41 7.01 -5.23
CA TYR A 55 -4.63 6.99 -6.05
C TYR A 55 -4.43 7.77 -7.36
N SER A 56 -3.99 9.02 -7.28
CA SER A 56 -3.72 9.88 -8.45
C SER A 56 -2.47 9.48 -9.24
N GLY A 57 -1.62 8.63 -8.65
CA GLY A 57 -0.30 8.26 -9.17
C GLY A 57 0.68 9.43 -9.33
N ASN A 58 0.37 10.59 -8.75
CA ASN A 58 1.15 11.81 -8.92
C ASN A 58 1.64 12.41 -7.59
N THR A 59 1.33 11.78 -6.46
CA THR A 59 1.78 12.20 -5.12
C THR A 59 3.31 12.27 -5.10
N TYR A 60 3.86 13.45 -4.81
CA TYR A 60 5.28 13.74 -4.93
C TYR A 60 6.12 12.85 -4.01
N GLU A 61 5.72 12.75 -2.74
CA GLU A 61 6.37 11.95 -1.70
C GLU A 61 6.40 10.46 -2.07
N THR A 62 5.29 9.95 -2.58
CA THR A 62 5.17 8.55 -3.03
C THR A 62 6.07 8.28 -4.24
N LEU A 63 6.17 9.21 -5.19
CA LEU A 63 7.05 9.09 -6.35
C LEU A 63 8.53 9.11 -5.96
N LYS A 64 8.93 9.94 -4.97
CA LYS A 64 10.29 9.93 -4.43
C LYS A 64 10.61 8.58 -3.80
N CYS A 65 9.76 8.09 -2.90
CA CYS A 65 9.94 6.79 -2.26
C CYS A 65 10.02 5.64 -3.27
N PHE A 66 9.24 5.68 -4.37
CA PHE A 66 9.33 4.67 -5.43
C PHE A 66 10.72 4.66 -6.08
N ARG A 67 11.27 5.83 -6.40
CA ARG A 67 12.61 5.95 -7.00
C ARG A 67 13.69 5.50 -6.01
N GLU A 68 13.58 5.93 -4.76
CA GLU A 68 14.49 5.53 -3.70
C GLU A 68 14.47 4.01 -3.49
N ALA A 69 13.31 3.35 -3.58
CA ALA A 69 13.21 1.90 -3.49
C ALA A 69 13.99 1.19 -4.61
N ILE A 70 13.96 1.73 -5.82
CA ILE A 70 14.73 1.23 -6.97
C ILE A 70 16.23 1.43 -6.74
N GLU A 71 16.63 2.63 -6.28
CA GLU A 71 18.02 2.96 -5.96
C GLU A 71 18.58 2.06 -4.86
N LYS A 72 17.77 1.73 -3.84
CA LYS A 72 18.10 0.75 -2.79
C LYS A 72 18.07 -0.71 -3.29
N GLY A 73 17.78 -0.96 -4.56
CA GLY A 73 17.79 -2.28 -5.18
C GLY A 73 16.65 -3.20 -4.75
N ILE A 74 15.53 -2.64 -4.27
CA ILE A 74 14.37 -3.42 -3.83
C ILE A 74 13.58 -3.89 -5.04
N LYS A 75 13.53 -5.21 -5.24
CA LYS A 75 12.85 -5.81 -6.40
C LYS A 75 11.40 -6.24 -6.13
N ASN A 76 11.00 -6.34 -4.87
CA ASN A 76 9.68 -6.83 -4.47
C ASN A 76 8.70 -5.67 -4.25
N ILE A 77 8.41 -4.93 -5.32
CA ILE A 77 7.53 -3.76 -5.31
C ILE A 77 6.22 -4.08 -6.03
N ILE A 78 5.11 -3.68 -5.41
CA ILE A 78 3.77 -3.67 -6.00
C ILE A 78 3.25 -2.25 -5.96
N VAL A 79 2.80 -1.74 -7.09
CA VAL A 79 2.19 -0.40 -7.20
C VAL A 79 0.68 -0.51 -7.14
N VAL A 80 0.02 0.36 -6.36
CA VAL A 80 -1.44 0.50 -6.33
C VAL A 80 -1.79 1.91 -6.78
N THR A 81 -2.43 2.02 -7.93
CA THR A 81 -2.73 3.33 -8.51
C THR A 81 -3.86 3.29 -9.53
N SER A 82 -4.54 4.42 -9.73
CA SER A 82 -5.57 4.55 -10.77
C SER A 82 -4.98 4.97 -12.12
N ASN A 83 -3.89 5.74 -12.14
CA ASN A 83 -3.20 6.23 -13.35
C ASN A 83 -1.90 6.99 -12.98
N GLY A 84 -1.45 7.94 -13.81
CA GLY A 84 -0.45 8.94 -13.43
C GLY A 84 1.01 8.52 -13.66
N LYS A 85 1.92 9.32 -13.10
CA LYS A 85 3.37 9.11 -13.24
C LYS A 85 3.82 7.79 -12.62
N LEU A 86 3.22 7.40 -11.49
CA LEU A 86 3.57 6.18 -10.77
C LEU A 86 3.26 4.94 -11.61
N GLU A 87 2.13 4.92 -12.34
CA GLU A 87 1.83 3.84 -13.29
C GLU A 87 2.90 3.76 -14.39
N LYS A 88 3.22 4.88 -15.04
CA LYS A 88 4.21 4.91 -16.12
C LYS A 88 5.58 4.44 -15.65
N LEU A 89 5.97 4.81 -14.42
CA LEU A 89 7.20 4.33 -13.81
C LEU A 89 7.12 2.82 -13.50
N CYS A 90 6.01 2.35 -12.95
CA CYS A 90 5.79 0.94 -12.70
C CYS A 90 5.98 0.10 -13.97
N ASP A 91 5.36 0.53 -15.08
CA ASP A 91 5.46 -0.13 -16.37
C ASP A 91 6.90 -0.07 -16.93
N LYS A 92 7.56 1.09 -16.85
CA LYS A 92 8.95 1.26 -17.29
C LYS A 92 9.93 0.30 -16.59
N TYR A 93 9.72 0.05 -15.30
CA TYR A 93 10.59 -0.82 -14.50
C TYR A 93 10.02 -2.24 -14.34
N GLU A 94 8.95 -2.57 -15.06
CA GLU A 94 8.32 -3.90 -15.11
C GLU A 94 7.91 -4.45 -13.72
N PHE A 95 7.51 -3.56 -12.80
CA PHE A 95 6.97 -3.98 -11.51
C PHE A 95 5.51 -4.41 -11.62
N LYS A 96 5.04 -5.18 -10.63
CA LYS A 96 3.63 -5.56 -10.57
C LYS A 96 2.78 -4.35 -10.19
N LYS A 97 1.63 -4.20 -10.83
CA LYS A 97 0.63 -3.19 -10.50
C LYS A 97 -0.73 -3.79 -10.18
N ILE A 98 -1.40 -3.18 -9.21
CA ILE A 98 -2.82 -3.34 -8.91
C ILE A 98 -3.49 -2.06 -9.40
N LYS A 99 -4.22 -2.18 -10.51
CA LYS A 99 -4.96 -1.07 -11.10
C LYS A 99 -6.28 -0.89 -10.36
N VAL A 100 -6.54 0.32 -9.89
CA VAL A 100 -7.82 0.69 -9.25
C VAL A 100 -8.61 1.64 -10.16
N ARG A 101 -9.90 1.85 -9.88
CA ARG A 101 -10.76 2.67 -10.74
C ARG A 101 -10.40 4.14 -10.60
N GLY A 102 -10.26 4.84 -11.73
CA GLY A 102 -10.08 6.29 -11.77
C GLY A 102 -11.41 7.05 -11.66
N GLY A 103 -11.34 8.37 -11.45
CA GLY A 103 -12.51 9.26 -11.50
C GLY A 103 -13.36 9.31 -10.22
N LEU A 104 -12.94 8.66 -9.15
CA LEU A 104 -13.61 8.71 -7.85
C LEU A 104 -13.18 9.95 -7.07
N LEU A 105 -14.06 10.39 -6.17
CA LEU A 105 -13.67 11.37 -5.16
C LEU A 105 -12.71 10.72 -4.16
N PRO A 106 -11.77 11.48 -3.57
CA PRO A 106 -10.72 10.93 -2.70
C PRO A 106 -11.21 10.02 -1.56
N ARG A 107 -12.40 10.31 -0.99
CA ARG A 107 -13.00 9.51 0.10
C ARG A 107 -13.58 8.16 -0.37
N GLU A 108 -13.99 8.07 -1.63
CA GLU A 108 -14.55 6.85 -2.23
C GLU A 108 -13.44 5.90 -2.69
N ALA A 109 -12.28 6.46 -3.06
CA ALA A 109 -11.11 5.71 -3.49
C ALA A 109 -10.52 4.80 -2.40
N LEU A 110 -10.85 5.00 -1.12
CA LEU A 110 -10.29 4.23 -0.01
C LEU A 110 -10.58 2.73 -0.17
N LEU A 111 -11.84 2.36 -0.37
CA LEU A 111 -12.25 0.96 -0.50
C LEU A 111 -11.71 0.35 -1.79
N ASP A 112 -11.69 1.12 -2.88
CA ASP A 112 -11.15 0.68 -4.16
C ASP A 112 -9.64 0.38 -4.09
N MET A 113 -8.90 1.07 -3.24
CA MET A 113 -7.48 0.75 -2.96
C MET A 113 -7.33 -0.39 -1.95
N LEU A 114 -8.18 -0.46 -0.92
CA LEU A 114 -8.06 -1.41 0.17
C LEU A 114 -8.49 -2.83 -0.22
N LEU A 115 -9.62 -3.00 -0.89
CA LEU A 115 -10.19 -4.31 -1.20
C LEU A 115 -9.25 -5.20 -2.04
N PRO A 116 -8.56 -4.70 -3.08
CA PRO A 116 -7.57 -5.49 -3.81
C PRO A 116 -6.40 -5.95 -2.94
N LEU A 117 -5.98 -5.15 -1.96
CA LEU A 117 -4.92 -5.54 -1.02
C LEU A 117 -5.39 -6.63 -0.07
N LEU A 118 -6.60 -6.51 0.47
CA LEU A 118 -7.19 -7.58 1.30
C LEU A 118 -7.30 -8.90 0.53
N SER A 119 -7.71 -8.83 -0.74
CA SER A 119 -7.74 -9.99 -1.64
C SER A 119 -6.35 -10.56 -1.92
N TYR A 120 -5.36 -9.69 -2.18
CA TYR A 120 -3.97 -10.09 -2.38
C TYR A 120 -3.41 -10.90 -1.21
N PHE A 121 -3.71 -10.46 0.03
CA PHE A 121 -3.29 -11.13 1.26
C PHE A 121 -4.23 -12.27 1.69
N LYS A 122 -5.29 -12.56 0.91
CA LYS A 122 -6.30 -13.58 1.21
C LYS A 122 -6.92 -13.42 2.61
N ILE A 123 -7.13 -12.17 3.03
CA ILE A 123 -7.75 -11.87 4.32
C ILE A 123 -9.19 -12.36 4.32
N LYS A 124 -9.55 -13.13 5.34
CA LYS A 124 -10.92 -13.59 5.59
C LYS A 124 -11.43 -12.94 6.86
N PHE A 125 -12.54 -12.24 6.75
CA PHE A 125 -13.28 -11.77 7.93
C PHE A 125 -14.16 -12.94 8.41
N LYS A 126 -13.98 -13.36 9.66
CA LYS A 126 -14.86 -14.35 10.33
C LYS A 126 -15.71 -13.59 11.35
N ASN A 127 -17.01 -13.88 11.38
CA ASN A 127 -17.98 -13.38 12.37
C ASN A 127 -17.88 -11.87 12.60
N VAL A 128 -18.33 -11.08 11.61
CA VAL A 128 -18.57 -9.65 11.85
C VAL A 128 -19.90 -9.52 12.58
N GLU A 129 -19.83 -9.56 13.91
CA GLU A 129 -20.98 -9.26 14.77
C GLU A 129 -21.12 -7.75 14.89
N TYR A 130 -22.32 -7.26 14.58
CA TYR A 130 -22.68 -5.86 14.76
C TYR A 130 -23.57 -5.77 15.99
N ASP A 131 -23.06 -5.12 17.03
CA ASP A 131 -23.85 -4.80 18.20
C ASP A 131 -24.43 -3.39 18.05
N PHE A 132 -25.73 -3.33 17.73
CA PHE A 132 -26.48 -2.08 17.65
C PHE A 132 -27.21 -1.74 18.95
N SER A 133 -26.97 -2.47 20.04
CA SER A 133 -27.70 -2.26 21.30
C SER A 133 -27.51 -0.88 21.93
N ASN A 134 -26.50 -0.12 21.48
CA ASN A 134 -26.19 1.24 21.93
C ASN A 134 -26.48 2.33 20.87
N TYR A 135 -27.25 2.02 19.83
CA TYR A 135 -27.72 2.99 18.82
C TYR A 135 -29.25 3.10 18.79
#